data_AF-A0AAZ1WWY1-F1
#
_entry.id   AF-A0AAZ1WWY1-F1
#
_cell.length_a   1.000
_cell.length_b   1.000
_cell.length_c   1.000
_cell.angle_alpha   90.00
_cell.angle_beta   90.00
_cell.angle_gamma   90.00
#
_symmetry.space_group_name_H-M   'P 1'
#
loop_
_entity.id
_entity.type
_entity.pdbx_description
1 polymer ?
#
loop_
_entity_poly.entity_id
_entity_poly.type
_entity_poly.pdbx_seq_one_letter_code
_entity_poly.pdbx_strand_id
1 'polypeptide(L)'
;MQGNYRILVEILNENDNKPNFLLETIQPFTISELTAVNSVVFTVKAVDADGDVISYIIDPSSQDAQFFRIDLPNTGKVVLNKPLDYETRTHLQLIMWAQESNTVDKFNTSAVLTINIEDGDDQYPHFLPCTPVSPGVPVCMNPTYTTNITEKHQDVGLDFSPGPITAEDGDKGINAPLTYTILSGDDQGRFTINNTTGEIRLTRAADDRRLTPNYMLTVMVCQVDDRLKYSVASVLVRVLYENAFPPVFNRTTYKGFIIQSSSPASIVSTYGNQVLQVQVSDRDFPDGRNPNIHYLLHPPSELYQVTKEGVLIAKTNQLRAFDRQILQVVARDEESGEEVSASVDIEVLQRGQAVPSGAFKEQQLFGDVDSTLAGGIAVLILIVLLSAILFLLLWTVHRRRVQDPEDHPAIAFGKHPNVVSSPPVFVDESSHGSRAFTHQSGSFHGRQGVYTRRPSLLPPPSSSQLSEPGESRTRPPLPPPSSSSSHLFTVAEKHEGGAHTWEALRSAVESTGICGEDIPAVNTGMPQRDENMKTD
;
A
#
# COMPACT_ATOMS: atom_id res chain seq x y z
N MET A 1 -109.13 -23.86 -2.83
CA MET A 1 -108.20 -22.73 -2.72
C MET A 1 -106.84 -23.31 -2.39
N GLN A 2 -105.87 -23.21 -3.30
CA GLN A 2 -104.49 -23.62 -3.02
C GLN A 2 -103.78 -22.37 -2.51
N GLY A 3 -103.40 -22.36 -1.23
CA GLY A 3 -102.70 -21.23 -0.63
C GLY A 3 -101.26 -21.19 -1.12
N ASN A 4 -100.85 -20.07 -1.72
CA ASN A 4 -99.44 -19.81 -2.01
C ASN A 4 -98.82 -19.08 -0.82
N TYR A 5 -97.72 -19.63 -0.30
CA TYR A 5 -96.91 -19.01 0.73
C TYR A 5 -95.60 -18.50 0.12
N ARG A 6 -95.12 -17.36 0.61
CA ARG A 6 -93.77 -16.86 0.32
C ARG A 6 -92.90 -17.08 1.54
N ILE A 7 -91.78 -17.77 1.35
CA ILE A 7 -90.76 -17.97 2.38
C ILE A 7 -89.62 -17.01 2.07
N LEU A 8 -89.24 -16.20 3.06
CA LEU A 8 -88.00 -15.44 3.03
C LEU A 8 -86.94 -16.25 3.75
N VAL A 9 -85.83 -16.50 3.06
CA VAL A 9 -84.64 -17.13 3.65
C VAL A 9 -83.56 -16.06 3.69
N GLU A 10 -83.10 -15.75 4.89
CA GLU A 10 -81.92 -14.91 5.12
C GLU A 10 -80.74 -15.84 5.39
N ILE A 11 -79.66 -15.65 4.62
CA ILE A 11 -78.40 -16.38 4.82
C ILE A 11 -77.51 -15.46 5.64
N LEU A 12 -77.14 -15.91 6.84
CA LEU A 12 -76.22 -15.19 7.72
C LEU A 12 -74.78 -15.52 7.33
N ASN A 13 -73.91 -14.53 7.45
CA ASN A 13 -72.48 -14.71 7.26
C ASN A 13 -71.88 -15.41 8.49
N GLU A 14 -71.11 -16.47 8.27
CA GLU A 14 -70.35 -17.20 9.29
C GLU A 14 -68.87 -17.01 8.96
N ASN A 15 -68.00 -16.97 9.98
CA ASN A 15 -66.55 -16.84 9.78
C ASN A 15 -65.96 -18.20 9.40
N ASP A 16 -66.04 -18.59 8.13
CA ASP A 16 -65.59 -19.89 7.62
C ASP A 16 -64.48 -19.79 6.55
N ASN A 17 -64.09 -18.57 6.20
CA ASN A 17 -62.94 -18.28 5.35
C ASN A 17 -61.78 -17.72 6.19
N LYS A 18 -60.59 -17.77 5.61
CA LYS A 18 -59.39 -17.18 6.22
C LYS A 18 -58.85 -16.11 5.29
N PRO A 19 -58.13 -15.09 5.82
CA PRO A 19 -57.57 -14.05 4.99
C PRO A 19 -56.54 -14.62 4.00
N ASN A 20 -56.44 -14.00 2.84
CA ASN A 20 -55.43 -14.29 1.84
C ASN A 20 -54.80 -13.00 1.32
N PHE A 21 -53.48 -12.96 1.25
CA PHE A 21 -52.76 -11.83 0.65
C PHE A 21 -53.04 -11.73 -0.85
N LEU A 22 -53.20 -10.50 -1.34
CA LEU A 22 -53.26 -10.22 -2.77
C LEU A 22 -51.85 -10.37 -3.35
N LEU A 23 -51.69 -11.25 -4.33
CA LEU A 23 -50.40 -11.61 -4.93
C LEU A 23 -49.63 -10.39 -5.47
N GLU A 24 -50.32 -9.39 -5.99
CA GLU A 24 -49.75 -8.13 -6.50
C GLU A 24 -49.10 -7.27 -5.40
N THR A 25 -49.50 -7.47 -4.13
CA THR A 25 -49.01 -6.70 -2.98
C THR A 25 -47.95 -7.44 -2.16
N ILE A 26 -47.47 -8.58 -2.66
CA ILE A 26 -46.44 -9.40 -2.02
C ILE A 26 -45.34 -9.86 -3.00
N GLN A 27 -45.29 -9.28 -4.20
CA GLN A 27 -44.17 -9.45 -5.12
C GLN A 27 -42.89 -8.85 -4.53
N PRO A 28 -41.69 -9.24 -5.01
CA PRO A 28 -40.45 -8.60 -4.59
C PRO A 28 -40.50 -7.08 -4.73
N PHE A 29 -40.18 -6.38 -3.65
CA PHE A 29 -40.11 -4.93 -3.62
C PHE A 29 -38.71 -4.46 -3.94
N THR A 30 -38.61 -3.24 -4.45
CA THR A 30 -37.32 -2.60 -4.69
C THR A 30 -37.36 -1.20 -4.09
N ILE A 31 -36.37 -0.89 -3.25
CA ILE A 31 -36.32 0.33 -2.45
C ILE A 31 -34.89 0.87 -2.51
N SER A 32 -34.73 2.14 -2.87
CA SER A 32 -33.43 2.80 -2.84
C SER A 32 -32.94 2.98 -1.39
N GLU A 33 -31.65 2.81 -1.14
CA GLU A 33 -31.09 3.03 0.19
C GLU A 33 -31.21 4.48 0.69
N LEU A 34 -31.27 5.43 -0.26
CA LEU A 34 -31.49 6.85 -0.02
C LEU A 34 -32.91 7.17 0.49
N THR A 35 -33.78 6.16 0.58
CA THR A 35 -35.13 6.32 1.08
C THR A 35 -35.11 6.80 2.54
N ALA A 36 -35.70 7.98 2.78
CA ALA A 36 -35.72 8.55 4.12
C ALA A 36 -36.46 7.66 5.12
N VAL A 37 -35.89 7.52 6.32
CA VAL A 37 -36.54 6.85 7.46
C VAL A 37 -37.87 7.56 7.76
N ASN A 38 -38.88 6.77 8.13
CA ASN A 38 -40.28 7.16 8.33
C ASN A 38 -41.10 7.42 7.05
N SER A 39 -40.57 7.11 5.88
CA SER A 39 -41.37 7.08 4.65
C SER A 39 -42.12 5.75 4.49
N VAL A 40 -43.29 5.80 3.84
CA VAL A 40 -44.02 4.60 3.42
C VAL A 40 -43.32 4.02 2.20
N VAL A 41 -42.87 2.77 2.28
CA VAL A 41 -42.09 2.10 1.23
C VAL A 41 -42.93 1.21 0.33
N PHE A 42 -43.89 0.49 0.90
CA PHE A 42 -44.84 -0.35 0.16
C PHE A 42 -46.11 -0.56 0.97
N THR A 43 -47.14 -1.11 0.34
CA THR A 43 -48.42 -1.42 0.98
C THR A 43 -48.78 -2.87 0.70
N VAL A 44 -49.03 -3.64 1.76
CA VAL A 44 -49.57 -5.00 1.66
C VAL A 44 -51.08 -4.96 1.76
N LYS A 45 -51.75 -5.92 1.11
CA LYS A 45 -53.19 -6.08 1.23
C LYS A 45 -53.57 -7.55 1.30
N ALA A 46 -54.39 -7.89 2.28
CA ALA A 46 -55.09 -9.15 2.38
C ALA A 46 -56.59 -8.92 2.31
N VAL A 47 -57.29 -9.92 1.81
CA VAL A 47 -58.75 -9.94 1.71
C VAL A 47 -59.27 -11.20 2.36
N ASP A 48 -60.40 -11.06 3.02
CA ASP A 48 -61.17 -12.18 3.55
C ASP A 48 -62.52 -12.24 2.82
N ALA A 49 -62.98 -13.45 2.51
CA ALA A 49 -64.20 -13.66 1.74
C ALA A 49 -65.47 -13.35 2.54
N ASP A 50 -65.39 -13.42 3.87
CA ASP A 50 -66.46 -13.10 4.82
C ASP A 50 -66.55 -11.58 5.05
N GLY A 51 -65.61 -10.80 4.49
CA GLY A 51 -65.59 -9.35 4.56
C GLY A 51 -65.01 -8.80 5.86
N ASP A 52 -64.26 -9.62 6.59
CA ASP A 52 -63.69 -9.27 7.89
C ASP A 52 -62.56 -8.24 7.81
N VAL A 53 -62.41 -7.49 8.91
CA VAL A 53 -61.42 -6.43 9.06
C VAL A 53 -60.07 -7.04 9.39
N ILE A 54 -59.13 -6.91 8.46
CA ILE A 54 -57.78 -7.46 8.59
C ILE A 54 -56.81 -6.45 9.19
N SER A 55 -56.07 -6.93 10.18
CA SER A 55 -54.92 -6.25 10.78
C SER A 55 -53.62 -6.93 10.34
N TYR A 56 -52.58 -6.14 10.11
CA TYR A 56 -51.28 -6.63 9.68
C TYR A 56 -50.30 -6.62 10.85
N ILE A 57 -49.41 -7.62 10.89
CA ILE A 57 -48.37 -7.76 11.92
C ILE A 57 -47.06 -8.18 11.23
N ILE A 58 -45.97 -7.47 11.50
CA ILE A 58 -44.62 -7.93 11.12
C ILE A 58 -44.17 -8.96 12.14
N ASP A 59 -43.76 -10.14 11.68
CA ASP A 59 -43.26 -11.18 12.57
C ASP A 59 -41.92 -10.73 13.20
N PRO A 60 -41.85 -10.56 14.53
CA PRO A 60 -40.64 -10.11 15.21
C PRO A 60 -39.49 -11.14 15.15
N SER A 61 -39.77 -12.38 14.78
CA SER A 61 -38.73 -13.40 14.55
C SER A 61 -38.02 -13.24 13.21
N SER A 62 -38.53 -12.40 12.30
CA SER A 62 -37.85 -12.10 11.03
C SER A 62 -36.56 -11.33 11.32
N GLN A 63 -35.44 -11.78 10.74
CA GLN A 63 -34.12 -11.18 10.97
C GLN A 63 -34.08 -9.67 10.68
N ASP A 64 -34.84 -9.23 9.68
CA ASP A 64 -34.84 -7.84 9.21
C ASP A 64 -36.10 -7.06 9.66
N ALA A 65 -36.91 -7.60 10.56
CA ALA A 65 -38.12 -6.93 11.07
C ALA A 65 -37.83 -5.52 11.62
N GLN A 66 -36.65 -5.31 12.21
CA GLN A 66 -36.24 -4.03 12.79
C GLN A 66 -36.18 -2.86 11.79
N PHE A 67 -36.06 -3.14 10.49
CA PHE A 67 -36.01 -2.11 9.45
C PHE A 67 -37.39 -1.58 9.09
N PHE A 68 -38.47 -2.24 9.49
CA PHE A 68 -39.82 -1.90 9.05
C PHE A 68 -40.78 -1.79 10.24
N ARG A 69 -41.80 -0.96 10.07
CA ARG A 69 -42.97 -0.90 10.97
C ARG A 69 -44.23 -0.70 10.15
N ILE A 70 -45.38 -1.07 10.72
CA ILE A 70 -46.67 -0.82 10.08
C ILE A 70 -47.15 0.58 10.50
N ASP A 71 -47.68 1.33 9.54
CA ASP A 71 -48.23 2.66 9.79
C ASP A 71 -49.50 2.60 10.64
N LEU A 72 -49.83 3.72 11.29
CA LEU A 72 -51.09 3.87 12.03
C LEU A 72 -52.00 4.89 11.33
N PRO A 73 -53.25 4.54 11.00
CA PRO A 73 -53.95 3.28 11.30
C PRO A 73 -53.44 2.09 10.46
N ASN A 74 -53.58 0.87 11.00
CA ASN A 74 -53.09 -0.40 10.45
C ASN A 74 -53.80 -0.75 9.13
N THR A 75 -53.40 -0.07 8.06
CA THR A 75 -54.00 -0.12 6.72
C THR A 75 -53.15 -0.95 5.74
N GLY A 76 -52.11 -1.62 6.24
CA GLY A 76 -51.16 -2.39 5.43
C GLY A 76 -50.02 -1.57 4.85
N LYS A 77 -49.97 -0.25 5.10
CA LYS A 77 -48.81 0.58 4.76
C LYS A 77 -47.61 0.22 5.63
N VAL A 78 -46.49 -0.11 5.00
CA VAL A 78 -45.24 -0.44 5.66
C VAL A 78 -44.29 0.75 5.53
N VAL A 79 -43.71 1.13 6.66
CA VAL A 79 -42.88 2.31 6.84
C VAL A 79 -41.46 1.87 7.16
N LEU A 80 -40.48 2.53 6.56
CA LEU A 80 -39.07 2.32 6.86
C LEU A 80 -38.75 2.89 8.26
N ASN A 81 -38.16 2.07 9.12
CA ASN A 81 -37.88 2.38 10.53
C ASN A 81 -36.38 2.57 10.82
N LYS A 82 -35.49 2.05 9.96
CA LYS A 82 -34.03 2.21 10.03
C LYS A 82 -33.48 2.54 8.65
N PRO A 83 -32.36 3.28 8.55
CA PRO A 83 -31.72 3.51 7.26
C PRO A 83 -31.29 2.18 6.64
N LEU A 84 -31.32 2.15 5.31
CA LEU A 84 -30.78 1.07 4.51
C LEU A 84 -29.33 1.42 4.14
N ASP A 85 -28.53 0.40 3.82
CA ASP A 85 -27.11 0.52 3.47
C ASP A 85 -26.78 -0.65 2.54
N TYR A 86 -26.65 -0.35 1.25
CA TYR A 86 -26.44 -1.30 0.16
C TYR A 86 -25.05 -1.95 0.26
N GLU A 87 -24.04 -1.19 0.66
CA GLU A 87 -22.66 -1.66 0.85
C GLU A 87 -22.58 -2.79 1.87
N THR A 88 -23.43 -2.72 2.91
CA THR A 88 -23.55 -3.74 3.95
C THR A 88 -24.49 -4.88 3.57
N ARG A 89 -25.69 -4.59 3.05
CA ARG A 89 -26.69 -5.60 2.69
C ARG A 89 -27.54 -5.16 1.51
N THR A 90 -27.63 -6.01 0.50
CA THR A 90 -28.37 -5.72 -0.74
C THR A 90 -29.79 -6.30 -0.78
N HIS A 91 -30.15 -7.20 0.15
CA HIS A 91 -31.45 -7.87 0.19
C HIS A 91 -31.92 -8.08 1.63
N LEU A 92 -33.21 -7.88 1.88
CA LEU A 92 -33.87 -8.11 3.17
C LEU A 92 -35.07 -9.04 3.00
N GLN A 93 -35.41 -9.76 4.07
CA GLN A 93 -36.61 -10.61 4.12
C GLN A 93 -37.41 -10.37 5.39
N LEU A 94 -38.73 -10.31 5.24
CA LEU A 94 -39.65 -10.17 6.36
C LEU A 94 -40.88 -11.05 6.19
N ILE A 95 -41.39 -11.60 7.29
CA ILE A 95 -42.63 -12.37 7.32
C ILE A 95 -43.75 -11.43 7.78
N MET A 96 -44.78 -11.26 6.95
CA MET A 96 -46.00 -10.54 7.28
C MET A 96 -47.11 -11.49 7.65
N TRP A 97 -47.84 -11.19 8.72
CA TRP A 97 -49.09 -11.81 9.09
C TRP A 97 -50.26 -10.90 8.77
N ALA A 98 -51.32 -11.48 8.22
CA ALA A 98 -52.65 -10.86 8.12
C ALA A 98 -53.58 -11.63 9.05
N GLN A 99 -54.23 -10.93 9.97
CA GLN A 99 -55.08 -11.49 11.02
C GLN A 99 -56.40 -10.73 11.14
N GLU A 100 -57.51 -11.46 11.24
CA GLU A 100 -58.83 -10.89 11.52
C GLU A 100 -58.87 -10.19 12.89
N SER A 101 -59.51 -9.03 12.93
CA SER A 101 -59.55 -8.17 14.12
C SER A 101 -60.93 -8.05 14.76
N ASN A 102 -62.00 -8.27 13.98
CA ASN A 102 -63.41 -8.14 14.39
C ASN A 102 -64.11 -9.48 14.66
N THR A 103 -63.42 -10.61 14.48
CA THR A 103 -63.95 -11.97 14.69
C THR A 103 -63.50 -12.55 16.03
N VAL A 104 -64.24 -13.56 16.53
CA VAL A 104 -63.88 -14.31 17.75
C VAL A 104 -62.73 -15.27 17.44
N ASP A 105 -62.92 -16.10 16.40
CA ASP A 105 -61.92 -17.02 15.89
C ASP A 105 -61.02 -16.26 14.91
N LYS A 106 -59.94 -15.67 15.44
CA LYS A 106 -59.06 -14.78 14.66
C LYS A 106 -58.18 -15.56 13.68
N PHE A 107 -58.72 -15.97 12.53
CA PHE A 107 -57.89 -16.66 11.56
C PHE A 107 -56.80 -15.74 11.00
N ASN A 108 -55.72 -16.38 10.54
CA ASN A 108 -54.55 -15.68 10.04
C ASN A 108 -53.91 -16.40 8.86
N THR A 109 -53.09 -15.64 8.14
CA THR A 109 -52.24 -16.12 7.06
C THR A 109 -50.92 -15.38 7.08
N SER A 110 -49.87 -15.95 6.49
CA SER A 110 -48.57 -15.32 6.39
C SER A 110 -48.03 -15.28 4.96
N ALA A 111 -47.20 -14.28 4.67
CA ALA A 111 -46.46 -14.14 3.43
C ALA A 111 -45.02 -13.72 3.72
N VAL A 112 -44.07 -14.27 2.95
CA VAL A 112 -42.67 -13.84 2.98
C VAL A 112 -42.49 -12.75 1.94
N LEU A 113 -42.09 -11.55 2.37
CA LEU A 113 -41.75 -10.46 1.46
C LEU A 113 -40.24 -10.43 1.25
N THR A 114 -39.84 -10.31 -0.01
CA THR A 114 -38.45 -10.09 -0.41
C THR A 114 -38.28 -8.63 -0.81
N ILE A 115 -37.27 -7.97 -0.25
CA ILE A 115 -36.98 -6.56 -0.52
C ILE A 115 -35.56 -6.48 -1.07
N ASN A 116 -35.45 -5.99 -2.30
CA ASN A 116 -34.18 -5.69 -2.95
C ASN A 116 -33.83 -4.23 -2.67
N ILE A 117 -32.60 -3.97 -2.24
CA ILE A 117 -32.11 -2.62 -2.02
C ILE A 117 -31.43 -2.16 -3.32
N GLU A 118 -31.84 -1.00 -3.81
CA GLU A 118 -31.17 -0.31 -4.90
C GLU A 118 -30.07 0.59 -4.33
N ASP A 119 -28.87 0.40 -4.88
CA ASP A 119 -27.71 1.25 -4.66
C ASP A 119 -28.04 2.70 -5.03
N GLY A 120 -27.67 3.62 -4.16
CA GLY A 120 -27.76 5.05 -4.39
C GLY A 120 -26.43 5.69 -4.06
N ASP A 121 -26.03 6.65 -4.87
CA ASP A 121 -24.80 7.39 -4.71
C ASP A 121 -24.78 8.09 -3.33
N ASP A 122 -24.14 7.48 -2.34
CA ASP A 122 -24.13 7.88 -0.93
C ASP A 122 -22.74 7.77 -0.29
N GLN A 123 -21.80 7.13 -0.99
CA GLN A 123 -20.40 7.11 -0.62
C GLN A 123 -19.68 8.37 -1.11
N TYR A 124 -18.46 8.51 -0.61
CA TYR A 124 -17.58 9.64 -0.91
C TYR A 124 -16.26 9.09 -1.45
N PRO A 125 -15.61 9.81 -2.37
CA PRO A 125 -14.28 9.44 -2.84
C PRO A 125 -13.28 9.31 -1.69
N HIS A 126 -12.35 8.37 -1.76
CA HIS A 126 -11.23 8.27 -0.80
C HIS A 126 -9.91 7.94 -1.47
N PHE A 127 -8.82 8.42 -0.90
CA PHE A 127 -7.48 8.21 -1.43
C PHE A 127 -6.92 6.82 -1.04
N LEU A 128 -6.14 6.23 -1.94
CA LEU A 128 -5.58 4.88 -1.81
C LEU A 128 -4.06 4.90 -1.58
N PRO A 129 -3.53 4.03 -0.69
CA PRO A 129 -4.23 3.06 0.13
C PRO A 129 -4.93 3.71 1.33
N CYS A 130 -6.17 3.26 1.56
CA CYS A 130 -7.05 3.62 2.65
C CYS A 130 -6.69 2.78 3.88
N THR A 131 -6.25 3.40 4.99
CA THR A 131 -5.99 2.64 6.23
C THR A 131 -7.18 2.74 7.18
N PRO A 132 -7.77 1.61 7.64
CA PRO A 132 -8.87 1.63 8.59
C PRO A 132 -8.47 2.34 9.89
N VAL A 133 -9.36 3.15 10.44
CA VAL A 133 -9.14 3.85 11.72
C VAL A 133 -8.90 2.86 12.86
N SER A 134 -9.58 1.71 12.82
CA SER A 134 -9.39 0.60 13.76
C SER A 134 -9.92 -0.72 13.18
N PRO A 135 -9.50 -1.88 13.72
CA PRO A 135 -10.02 -3.18 13.28
C PRO A 135 -11.54 -3.27 13.44
N GLY A 136 -12.25 -3.51 12.33
CA GLY A 136 -13.71 -3.66 12.32
C GLY A 136 -14.49 -2.35 12.17
N VAL A 137 -13.82 -1.21 11.98
CA VAL A 137 -14.48 0.06 11.64
C VAL A 137 -14.30 0.33 10.14
N PRO A 138 -15.39 0.51 9.37
CA PRO A 138 -15.34 0.70 7.91
C PRO A 138 -14.85 2.08 7.48
N VAL A 139 -14.56 2.98 8.43
CA VAL A 139 -14.04 4.32 8.17
C VAL A 139 -12.53 4.26 8.00
N CYS A 140 -12.03 4.85 6.92
CA CYS A 140 -10.61 5.01 6.66
C CYS A 140 -10.10 6.42 6.93
N MET A 141 -8.79 6.52 7.08
CA MET A 141 -8.04 7.77 6.93
C MET A 141 -7.32 7.80 5.59
N ASN A 142 -7.32 8.97 4.94
CA ASN A 142 -6.52 9.20 3.75
C ASN A 142 -5.02 9.12 4.08
N PRO A 143 -4.20 8.52 3.21
CA PRO A 143 -2.77 8.45 3.41
C PRO A 143 -2.12 9.83 3.26
N THR A 144 -0.93 9.98 3.86
CA THR A 144 -0.01 11.06 3.48
C THR A 144 0.94 10.53 2.43
N TYR A 145 0.87 11.08 1.22
CA TYR A 145 1.79 10.72 0.15
C TYR A 145 3.12 11.42 0.36
N THR A 146 4.23 10.72 0.20
CA THR A 146 5.57 11.31 0.32
C THR A 146 6.40 11.02 -0.92
N THR A 147 7.13 12.02 -1.39
CA THR A 147 8.15 11.87 -2.44
C THR A 147 9.38 12.69 -2.11
N ASN A 148 10.51 12.33 -2.73
CA ASN A 148 11.80 12.96 -2.54
C ASN A 148 12.27 13.53 -3.89
N ILE A 149 12.67 14.80 -3.90
CA ILE A 149 13.21 15.48 -5.08
C ILE A 149 14.55 16.13 -4.74
N THR A 150 15.34 16.48 -5.75
CA THR A 150 16.56 17.27 -5.60
C THR A 150 16.42 18.59 -6.35
N GLU A 151 17.33 19.54 -6.13
CA GLU A 151 17.33 20.84 -6.80
C GLU A 151 17.50 20.73 -8.33
N LYS A 152 18.11 19.65 -8.83
CA LYS A 152 18.22 19.33 -10.26
C LYS A 152 16.93 18.85 -10.93
N HIS A 153 15.96 18.33 -10.18
CA HIS A 153 14.74 17.81 -10.79
C HIS A 153 13.89 18.94 -11.35
N GLN A 154 13.56 18.87 -12.65
CA GLN A 154 12.69 19.81 -13.33
C GLN A 154 11.97 19.10 -14.48
N ASP A 155 10.71 19.48 -14.71
CA ASP A 155 9.81 18.92 -15.73
C ASP A 155 9.70 17.39 -15.67
N VAL A 156 9.47 16.88 -14.46
CA VAL A 156 9.42 15.44 -14.17
C VAL A 156 8.14 15.07 -13.44
N GLY A 157 7.56 13.92 -13.77
CA GLY A 157 6.47 13.29 -13.00
C GLY A 157 7.00 12.72 -11.70
N LEU A 158 6.26 12.88 -10.62
CA LEU A 158 6.69 12.48 -9.29
C LEU A 158 6.04 11.14 -8.90
N ASP A 159 6.89 10.22 -8.44
CA ASP A 159 6.46 8.96 -7.84
C ASP A 159 6.31 9.12 -6.33
N PHE A 160 5.23 8.57 -5.77
CA PHE A 160 4.90 8.71 -4.36
C PHE A 160 4.92 7.38 -3.63
N SER A 161 5.23 7.45 -2.33
CA SER A 161 5.04 6.38 -1.36
C SER A 161 3.83 6.73 -0.48
N PRO A 162 2.92 5.79 -0.17
CA PRO A 162 3.01 4.34 -0.37
C PRO A 162 2.62 3.83 -1.78
N GLY A 163 2.22 4.71 -2.68
CA GLY A 163 1.83 4.38 -4.06
C GLY A 163 1.46 5.64 -4.84
N PRO A 164 0.97 5.50 -6.09
CA PRO A 164 0.51 6.64 -6.89
C PRO A 164 -0.67 7.34 -6.20
N ILE A 165 -0.84 8.64 -6.49
CA ILE A 165 -1.98 9.41 -6.00
C ILE A 165 -3.21 8.99 -6.79
N THR A 166 -3.98 8.09 -6.19
CA THR A 166 -5.20 7.53 -6.76
C THR A 166 -6.29 7.52 -5.71
N ALA A 167 -7.53 7.57 -6.16
CA ALA A 167 -8.71 7.54 -5.33
C ALA A 167 -9.77 6.67 -6.00
N GLU A 168 -10.67 6.14 -5.21
CA GLU A 168 -11.84 5.41 -5.67
C GLU A 168 -13.07 5.96 -4.97
N ASP A 169 -14.22 5.70 -5.56
CA ASP A 169 -15.52 5.98 -4.97
C ASP A 169 -16.05 4.71 -4.30
N GLY A 170 -16.76 4.87 -3.19
CA GLY A 170 -17.17 3.72 -2.37
C GLY A 170 -18.36 2.95 -2.93
N ASP A 171 -19.16 3.56 -3.82
CA ASP A 171 -20.43 3.01 -4.29
C ASP A 171 -20.23 1.76 -5.17
N LYS A 172 -21.12 0.78 -5.02
CA LYS A 172 -20.98 -0.54 -5.65
C LYS A 172 -21.78 -0.67 -6.95
N GLY A 173 -21.19 -0.17 -8.02
CA GLY A 173 -21.74 -0.30 -9.37
C GLY A 173 -22.23 1.03 -9.94
N ILE A 174 -22.15 2.09 -9.15
CA ILE A 174 -22.21 3.47 -9.58
C ILE A 174 -20.77 3.92 -9.84
N ASN A 175 -20.42 4.14 -11.13
CA ASN A 175 -19.09 4.63 -11.51
C ASN A 175 -19.15 6.13 -11.72
N ALA A 176 -18.95 6.92 -10.66
CA ALA A 176 -18.81 8.37 -10.77
C ALA A 176 -17.38 8.73 -11.21
N PRO A 177 -17.20 9.50 -12.31
CA PRO A 177 -15.87 9.94 -12.70
C PRO A 177 -15.30 10.92 -11.69
N LEU A 178 -14.04 10.71 -11.30
CA LEU A 178 -13.33 11.54 -10.32
C LEU A 178 -12.43 12.57 -11.00
N THR A 179 -12.26 13.74 -10.38
CA THR A 179 -11.29 14.75 -10.80
C THR A 179 -10.36 15.15 -9.65
N TYR A 180 -9.08 15.33 -9.95
CA TYR A 180 -8.04 15.74 -8.99
C TYR A 180 -7.67 17.21 -9.14
N THR A 181 -7.39 17.89 -8.02
CA THR A 181 -6.93 19.30 -7.99
C THR A 181 -5.97 19.54 -6.81
N ILE A 182 -4.97 20.41 -6.99
CA ILE A 182 -4.14 20.90 -5.87
C ILE A 182 -4.85 22.14 -5.29
N LEU A 183 -5.28 22.06 -4.03
CA LEU A 183 -5.93 23.17 -3.33
C LEU A 183 -4.93 24.22 -2.82
N SER A 184 -3.75 23.76 -2.40
CA SER A 184 -2.72 24.64 -1.84
C SER A 184 -1.35 23.98 -1.87
N GLY A 185 -0.31 24.81 -1.75
CA GLY A 185 1.09 24.36 -1.70
C GLY A 185 1.76 24.18 -3.07
N ASP A 186 1.03 24.45 -4.16
CA ASP A 186 1.50 24.33 -5.55
C ASP A 186 2.69 25.25 -5.90
N ASP A 187 2.98 26.22 -5.04
CA ASP A 187 4.08 27.18 -5.14
C ASP A 187 4.11 27.90 -6.49
N GLN A 188 3.02 28.61 -6.78
CA GLN A 188 2.82 29.40 -8.01
C GLN A 188 2.89 28.52 -9.27
N GLY A 189 2.30 27.33 -9.23
CA GLY A 189 2.33 26.35 -10.32
C GLY A 189 3.65 25.59 -10.50
N ARG A 190 4.52 25.52 -9.48
CA ARG A 190 5.70 24.64 -9.47
C ARG A 190 5.28 23.17 -9.47
N PHE A 191 4.18 22.86 -8.81
CA PHE A 191 3.52 21.57 -8.87
C PHE A 191 2.23 21.68 -9.67
N THR A 192 2.03 20.75 -10.59
CA THR A 192 0.79 20.64 -11.38
C THR A 192 0.27 19.21 -11.25
N ILE A 193 -1.05 19.03 -11.26
CA ILE A 193 -1.68 17.71 -11.17
C ILE A 193 -2.50 17.45 -12.44
N ASN A 194 -2.41 16.23 -12.96
CA ASN A 194 -3.33 15.78 -13.99
C ASN A 194 -4.69 15.50 -13.34
N ASN A 195 -5.72 16.20 -13.83
CA ASN A 195 -7.07 16.15 -13.27
C ASN A 195 -7.75 14.78 -13.41
N THR A 196 -7.28 13.89 -14.28
CA THR A 196 -7.85 12.54 -14.47
C THR A 196 -7.00 11.43 -13.87
N THR A 197 -5.67 11.54 -13.95
CA THR A 197 -4.77 10.46 -13.51
C THR A 197 -4.22 10.66 -12.10
N GLY A 198 -4.34 11.86 -11.53
CA GLY A 198 -3.75 12.22 -10.24
C GLY A 198 -2.22 12.37 -10.28
N GLU A 199 -1.58 12.22 -11.45
CA GLU A 199 -0.12 12.40 -11.60
C GLU A 199 0.27 13.84 -11.27
N ILE A 200 1.15 14.02 -10.28
CA ILE A 200 1.75 15.31 -9.98
C ILE A 200 3.07 15.45 -10.71
N ARG A 201 3.24 16.56 -11.43
CA ARG A 201 4.48 16.94 -12.12
C ARG A 201 5.11 18.16 -11.48
N LEU A 202 6.44 18.12 -11.36
CA LEU A 202 7.28 19.24 -10.98
C LEU A 202 7.67 20.03 -12.24
N THR A 203 7.12 21.22 -12.43
CA THR A 203 7.32 22.03 -13.65
C THR A 203 8.58 22.90 -13.59
N ARG A 204 8.98 23.31 -12.39
CA ARG A 204 10.17 24.12 -12.13
C ARG A 204 11.03 23.46 -11.07
N ALA A 205 12.36 23.63 -11.18
CA ALA A 205 13.33 23.13 -10.20
C ALA A 205 12.96 23.52 -8.77
N ALA A 206 13.30 22.72 -7.76
CA ALA A 206 13.10 23.10 -6.36
C ALA A 206 13.97 24.32 -5.97
N ASP A 207 13.55 25.06 -4.94
CA ASP A 207 14.40 26.11 -4.36
C ASP A 207 15.55 25.49 -3.57
N ASP A 208 16.54 26.32 -3.21
CA ASP A 208 17.62 25.92 -2.31
C ASP A 208 17.02 25.26 -1.05
N ARG A 209 17.40 24.01 -0.81
CA ARG A 209 16.91 23.21 0.31
C ARG A 209 17.06 23.92 1.65
N ARG A 210 18.10 24.74 1.83
CA ARG A 210 18.35 25.49 3.08
C ARG A 210 17.24 26.50 3.37
N LEU A 211 16.58 26.99 2.32
CA LEU A 211 15.43 27.87 2.40
C LEU A 211 14.13 27.06 2.45
N THR A 212 14.01 26.07 1.55
CA THR A 212 12.77 25.29 1.37
C THR A 212 13.07 23.80 1.42
N PRO A 213 13.16 23.18 2.62
CA PRO A 213 13.50 21.76 2.76
C PRO A 213 12.35 20.83 2.41
N ASN A 214 11.11 21.32 2.38
CA ASN A 214 9.93 20.56 2.02
C ASN A 214 8.82 21.46 1.45
N TYR A 215 8.00 20.87 0.58
CA TYR A 215 6.73 21.43 0.14
C TYR A 215 5.60 20.54 0.66
N MET A 216 4.54 21.16 1.16
CA MET A 216 3.35 20.46 1.63
C MET A 216 2.16 20.87 0.76
N LEU A 217 1.72 19.94 -0.09
CA LEU A 217 0.56 20.14 -0.95
C LEU A 217 -0.69 19.58 -0.28
N THR A 218 -1.82 20.24 -0.52
CA THR A 218 -3.14 19.73 -0.19
C THR A 218 -3.83 19.35 -1.49
N VAL A 219 -4.11 18.07 -1.70
CA VAL A 219 -4.73 17.53 -2.92
C VAL A 219 -6.16 17.13 -2.62
N MET A 220 -7.08 17.52 -3.49
CA MET A 220 -8.49 17.17 -3.44
C MET A 220 -8.84 16.24 -4.60
N VAL A 221 -9.73 15.31 -4.32
CA VAL A 221 -10.47 14.55 -5.34
C VAL A 221 -11.96 14.76 -5.11
N CYS A 222 -12.74 14.90 -6.17
CA CYS A 222 -14.20 14.95 -6.08
C CYS A 222 -14.87 14.27 -7.27
N GLN A 223 -16.12 13.87 -7.09
CA GLN A 223 -16.95 13.42 -8.19
C GLN A 223 -17.21 14.58 -9.17
N VAL A 224 -17.34 14.27 -10.45
CA VAL A 224 -17.59 15.26 -11.51
C VAL A 224 -19.04 15.73 -11.51
N ASP A 225 -19.97 14.82 -11.20
CA ASP A 225 -21.41 15.03 -11.13
C ASP A 225 -21.88 15.62 -9.80
N ASP A 226 -21.20 15.35 -8.68
CA ASP A 226 -21.42 16.04 -7.41
C ASP A 226 -20.12 16.56 -6.77
N ARG A 227 -19.89 17.87 -6.88
CA ARG A 227 -18.70 18.53 -6.30
C ARG A 227 -18.69 18.57 -4.78
N LEU A 228 -19.83 18.35 -4.12
CA LEU A 228 -19.91 18.30 -2.66
C LEU A 228 -19.38 16.96 -2.13
N LYS A 229 -19.26 15.95 -2.98
CA LYS A 229 -18.64 14.67 -2.67
C LYS A 229 -17.17 14.70 -3.01
N TYR A 230 -16.38 15.02 -1.99
CA TYR A 230 -14.95 15.21 -2.12
C TYR A 230 -14.16 14.64 -0.95
N SER A 231 -12.86 14.50 -1.17
CA SER A 231 -11.91 14.08 -0.16
C SER A 231 -10.57 14.76 -0.37
N VAL A 232 -9.79 14.84 0.71
CA VAL A 232 -8.56 15.63 0.76
C VAL A 232 -7.43 14.80 1.35
N ALA A 233 -6.28 14.80 0.70
CA ALA A 233 -5.05 14.16 1.16
C ALA A 233 -3.88 15.15 1.19
N SER A 234 -2.94 14.87 2.08
CA SER A 234 -1.70 15.64 2.21
C SER A 234 -0.58 14.99 1.39
N VAL A 235 0.18 15.81 0.68
CA VAL A 235 1.36 15.37 -0.08
C VAL A 235 2.58 16.10 0.46
N LEU A 236 3.57 15.35 0.91
CA LEU A 236 4.85 15.84 1.40
C LEU A 236 5.94 15.61 0.34
N VAL A 237 6.45 16.69 -0.23
CA VAL A 237 7.59 16.66 -1.14
C VAL A 237 8.83 17.09 -0.37
N ARG A 238 9.81 16.21 -0.19
CA ARG A 238 11.07 16.52 0.51
C ARG A 238 12.15 16.90 -0.49
N VAL A 239 12.86 17.99 -0.22
CA VAL A 239 14.02 18.38 -1.01
C VAL A 239 15.27 17.77 -0.36
N LEU A 240 15.87 16.81 -1.05
CA LEU A 240 17.08 16.10 -0.66
C LEU A 240 18.31 16.76 -1.27
N TYR A 241 19.48 16.46 -0.69
CA TYR A 241 20.75 16.79 -1.33
C TYR A 241 20.90 15.94 -2.59
N GLU A 242 21.59 16.51 -3.57
CA GLU A 242 22.06 15.73 -4.69
C GLU A 242 23.17 14.80 -4.23
N ASN A 243 22.96 13.50 -4.43
CA ASN A 243 24.01 12.50 -4.26
C ASN A 243 24.63 12.24 -5.63
N ALA A 244 25.79 12.84 -5.91
CA ALA A 244 26.55 12.63 -7.13
C ALA A 244 27.73 11.66 -6.94
N PHE A 245 28.17 11.45 -5.69
CA PHE A 245 29.30 10.60 -5.36
C PHE A 245 29.00 9.71 -4.15
N PRO A 246 28.99 8.38 -4.31
CA PRO A 246 28.72 7.48 -3.20
C PRO A 246 29.76 7.61 -2.06
N PRO A 247 29.37 7.32 -0.81
CA PRO A 247 30.31 7.30 0.31
C PRO A 247 31.38 6.24 0.10
N VAL A 248 32.63 6.56 0.46
CA VAL A 248 33.78 5.66 0.32
C VAL A 248 34.57 5.55 1.61
N PHE A 249 34.89 4.31 2.01
CA PHE A 249 35.85 4.10 3.11
C PHE A 249 37.26 4.51 2.68
N ASN A 250 38.00 5.12 3.61
CA ASN A 250 39.39 5.49 3.38
C ASN A 250 40.31 4.26 3.16
N ARG A 251 39.88 3.07 3.61
CA ARG A 251 40.61 1.81 3.49
C ARG A 251 39.65 0.66 3.21
N THR A 252 40.09 -0.32 2.44
CA THR A 252 39.36 -1.58 2.21
C THR A 252 39.45 -2.54 3.41
N THR A 253 40.52 -2.44 4.20
CA THR A 253 40.71 -3.25 5.40
C THR A 253 41.33 -2.44 6.54
N TYR A 254 40.70 -2.49 7.70
CA TYR A 254 41.17 -1.92 8.96
C TYR A 254 41.71 -3.05 9.82
N LYS A 255 42.94 -2.91 10.34
CA LYS A 255 43.52 -3.89 11.26
C LYS A 255 43.62 -3.32 12.65
N GLY A 256 43.16 -4.08 13.64
CA GLY A 256 43.21 -3.69 15.04
C GLY A 256 43.35 -4.90 15.95
N PHE A 257 43.50 -4.62 17.22
CA PHE A 257 43.55 -5.62 18.26
C PHE A 257 42.67 -5.23 19.43
N ILE A 258 42.31 -6.23 20.22
CA ILE A 258 41.60 -6.07 21.48
C ILE A 258 42.23 -6.98 22.53
N ILE A 259 42.42 -6.49 23.75
CA ILE A 259 42.96 -7.31 24.83
C ILE A 259 41.78 -7.95 25.57
N GLN A 260 41.82 -9.28 25.71
CA GLN A 260 40.84 -10.00 26.51
C GLN A 260 40.88 -9.50 27.96
N SER A 261 39.72 -9.18 28.52
CA SER A 261 39.58 -8.58 29.86
C SER A 261 38.30 -9.06 30.55
N SER A 262 38.29 -9.00 31.88
CA SER A 262 37.05 -9.20 32.67
C SER A 262 36.08 -8.02 32.55
N SER A 263 36.51 -6.90 31.97
CA SER A 263 35.64 -5.76 31.66
C SER A 263 34.54 -6.18 30.68
N PRO A 264 33.30 -5.68 30.85
CA PRO A 264 32.18 -6.07 30.01
C PRO A 264 32.34 -5.61 28.55
N ALA A 265 33.01 -4.48 28.32
CA ALA A 265 33.30 -3.96 27.00
C ALA A 265 34.61 -3.16 26.98
N SER A 266 35.24 -3.11 25.81
CA SER A 266 36.39 -2.24 25.53
C SER A 266 36.43 -1.84 24.06
N ILE A 267 37.16 -0.77 23.75
CA ILE A 267 37.30 -0.21 22.40
C ILE A 267 38.44 -0.95 21.67
N VAL A 268 38.19 -1.29 20.40
CA VAL A 268 39.22 -1.89 19.54
C VAL A 268 40.29 -0.84 19.24
N SER A 269 41.55 -1.22 19.39
CA SER A 269 42.69 -0.33 19.18
C SER A 269 43.45 -0.70 17.91
N THR A 270 44.03 0.29 17.25
CA THR A 270 45.04 0.07 16.21
C THR A 270 46.35 -0.38 16.87
N TYR A 271 47.23 -1.03 16.10
CA TYR A 271 48.61 -1.32 16.54
C TYR A 271 49.42 -0.04 16.89
N GLY A 272 48.92 1.13 16.47
CA GLY A 272 49.28 2.50 16.86
C GLY A 272 49.00 2.91 18.30
N ASN A 273 48.35 2.06 19.10
CA ASN A 273 47.75 2.45 20.38
C ASN A 273 46.78 3.64 20.25
N GLN A 274 46.14 3.80 19.09
CA GLN A 274 45.05 4.74 18.86
C GLN A 274 43.73 3.97 18.74
N VAL A 275 42.61 4.63 19.03
CA VAL A 275 41.27 4.07 18.81
C VAL A 275 41.11 3.67 17.35
N LEU A 276 40.61 2.45 17.10
CA LEU A 276 40.23 2.03 15.76
C LEU A 276 38.88 2.67 15.40
N GLN A 277 38.95 3.69 14.56
CA GLN A 277 37.78 4.36 13.99
C GLN A 277 37.74 4.08 12.50
N VAL A 278 36.65 3.46 12.04
CA VAL A 278 36.34 3.40 10.62
C VAL A 278 35.72 4.73 10.20
N GLN A 279 36.08 5.20 9.01
CA GLN A 279 35.60 6.49 8.52
C GLN A 279 35.33 6.39 7.03
N VAL A 280 34.14 6.81 6.62
CA VAL A 280 33.83 7.12 5.23
C VAL A 280 34.03 8.60 4.93
N SER A 281 34.37 8.87 3.68
CA SER A 281 34.34 10.20 3.10
C SER A 281 33.32 10.23 1.97
N ASP A 282 32.62 11.34 1.84
CA ASP A 282 31.59 11.57 0.84
C ASP A 282 31.90 12.88 0.11
N ARG A 283 32.04 12.82 -1.21
CA ARG A 283 32.54 13.94 -2.01
C ARG A 283 31.47 15.00 -2.28
N ASP A 284 30.20 14.70 -2.00
CA ASP A 284 29.13 15.68 -2.11
C ASP A 284 29.16 16.72 -0.97
N PHE A 285 29.93 16.44 0.08
CA PHE A 285 30.06 17.31 1.24
C PHE A 285 31.40 18.05 1.24
N PRO A 286 31.44 19.39 1.45
CA PRO A 286 32.68 20.18 1.39
C PRO A 286 33.76 19.75 2.38
N ASP A 287 33.36 19.22 3.54
CA ASP A 287 34.23 18.68 4.58
C ASP A 287 34.44 17.16 4.44
N GLY A 288 33.91 16.56 3.38
CA GLY A 288 33.96 15.13 3.13
C GLY A 288 33.08 14.30 4.05
N ARG A 289 32.21 14.92 4.86
CA ARG A 289 31.53 14.27 5.99
C ARG A 289 30.02 14.35 5.85
N ASN A 290 29.42 13.26 5.37
CA ASN A 290 27.97 13.14 5.31
C ASN A 290 27.39 12.82 6.72
N PRO A 291 26.57 13.71 7.32
CA PRO A 291 26.00 13.52 8.65
C PRO A 291 24.91 12.44 8.69
N ASN A 292 24.40 12.01 7.54
CA ASN A 292 23.36 10.99 7.41
C ASN A 292 23.93 9.57 7.28
N ILE A 293 25.26 9.40 7.42
CA ILE A 293 25.88 8.08 7.41
C ILE A 293 25.63 7.34 8.72
N HIS A 294 25.11 6.12 8.61
CA HIS A 294 24.98 5.18 9.71
C HIS A 294 25.87 3.94 9.50
N TYR A 295 26.70 3.63 10.50
CA TYR A 295 27.53 2.42 10.49
C TYR A 295 26.79 1.22 11.08
N LEU A 296 26.97 0.07 10.45
CA LEU A 296 26.31 -1.19 10.78
C LEU A 296 27.32 -2.33 10.64
N LEU A 297 27.13 -3.43 11.39
CA LEU A 297 27.87 -4.67 11.17
C LEU A 297 27.02 -5.63 10.33
N HIS A 298 27.60 -6.19 9.29
CA HIS A 298 26.95 -7.19 8.45
C HIS A 298 27.78 -8.48 8.40
N PRO A 299 27.26 -9.64 8.85
CA PRO A 299 26.02 -9.79 9.62
C PRO A 299 26.12 -9.09 10.99
N PRO A 300 24.99 -8.81 11.65
CA PRO A 300 24.98 -8.30 13.02
C PRO A 300 25.77 -9.23 13.95
N SER A 301 26.54 -8.65 14.86
CA SER A 301 27.38 -9.40 15.81
C SER A 301 26.88 -9.22 17.24
N GLU A 302 26.85 -10.30 18.00
CA GLU A 302 26.58 -10.25 19.44
C GLU A 302 27.80 -9.79 20.25
N LEU A 303 29.00 -9.93 19.69
CA LEU A 303 30.27 -9.67 20.36
C LEU A 303 30.82 -8.27 20.07
N TYR A 304 30.44 -7.67 18.95
CA TYR A 304 30.95 -6.38 18.48
C TYR A 304 29.81 -5.44 18.15
N GLN A 305 30.04 -4.15 18.38
CA GLN A 305 29.14 -3.06 18.00
C GLN A 305 29.97 -1.95 17.37
N VAL A 306 29.37 -1.21 16.45
CA VAL A 306 29.96 -0.01 15.85
C VAL A 306 29.11 1.20 16.23
N THR A 307 29.76 2.28 16.65
CA THR A 307 29.05 3.52 17.00
C THR A 307 28.69 4.34 15.76
N LYS A 308 27.86 5.38 15.93
CA LYS A 308 27.52 6.32 14.84
C LYS A 308 28.74 7.06 14.28
N GLU A 309 29.79 7.20 15.09
CA GLU A 309 31.06 7.81 14.72
C GLU A 309 32.06 6.80 14.11
N GLY A 310 31.68 5.53 13.98
CA GLY A 310 32.52 4.48 13.38
C GLY A 310 33.52 3.83 14.34
N VAL A 311 33.35 3.98 15.67
CA VAL A 311 34.23 3.34 16.66
C VAL A 311 33.74 1.91 16.93
N LEU A 312 34.66 0.93 16.91
CA LEU A 312 34.33 -0.46 17.26
C LEU A 312 34.48 -0.72 18.76
N ILE A 313 33.42 -1.28 19.35
CA ILE A 313 33.35 -1.70 20.75
C ILE A 313 33.14 -3.21 20.78
N ALA A 314 33.92 -3.92 21.60
CA ALA A 314 33.87 -5.37 21.72
C ALA A 314 33.53 -5.80 23.16
N LYS A 315 32.73 -6.85 23.32
CA LYS A 315 32.40 -7.47 24.61
C LYS A 315 33.56 -8.33 25.12
N THR A 316 34.55 -7.69 25.75
CA THR A 316 35.84 -8.31 26.07
C THR A 316 35.78 -9.50 27.03
N ASN A 317 34.72 -9.61 27.84
CA ASN A 317 34.49 -10.74 28.75
C ASN A 317 33.99 -12.01 28.05
N GLN A 318 33.58 -11.92 26.78
CA GLN A 318 33.09 -13.04 25.98
C GLN A 318 34.06 -13.46 24.87
N LEU A 319 35.14 -12.69 24.66
CA LEU A 319 36.19 -13.01 23.70
C LEU A 319 37.18 -14.03 24.26
N ARG A 320 37.79 -14.84 23.41
CA ARG A 320 38.88 -15.76 23.78
C ARG A 320 40.21 -15.24 23.26
N ALA A 321 41.26 -15.35 24.06
CA ALA A 321 42.60 -14.98 23.63
C ALA A 321 43.03 -15.79 22.40
N PHE A 322 43.81 -15.14 21.54
CA PHE A 322 44.35 -15.64 20.27
C PHE A 322 43.31 -15.88 19.17
N ASP A 323 42.04 -15.54 19.40
CA ASP A 323 41.04 -15.49 18.33
C ASP A 323 41.39 -14.37 17.34
N ARG A 324 41.05 -14.61 16.07
CA ARG A 324 41.11 -13.59 15.02
C ARG A 324 39.78 -13.53 14.30
N GLN A 325 39.22 -12.34 14.17
CA GLN A 325 37.88 -12.13 13.61
C GLN A 325 37.93 -11.07 12.52
N ILE A 326 37.32 -11.36 11.38
CA ILE A 326 37.14 -10.40 10.29
C ILE A 326 35.67 -10.02 10.27
N LEU A 327 35.39 -8.77 10.64
CA LEU A 327 34.07 -8.18 10.59
C LEU A 327 33.90 -7.40 9.29
N GLN A 328 32.68 -7.28 8.79
CA GLN A 328 32.36 -6.35 7.71
C GLN A 328 31.53 -5.21 8.29
N VAL A 329 32.08 -4.01 8.23
CA VAL A 329 31.40 -2.77 8.60
C VAL A 329 30.79 -2.19 7.33
N VAL A 330 29.48 -1.94 7.36
CA VAL A 330 28.73 -1.27 6.30
C VAL A 330 28.45 0.15 6.76
N ALA A 331 28.72 1.13 5.90
CA ALA A 331 28.27 2.51 6.06
C ALA A 331 27.13 2.73 5.08
N ARG A 332 25.97 3.13 5.59
CA ARG A 332 24.78 3.41 4.81
C ARG A 332 24.46 4.88 4.89
N ASP A 333 24.22 5.51 3.74
CA ASP A 333 23.61 6.84 3.70
C ASP A 333 22.09 6.70 3.87
N GLU A 334 21.53 7.25 4.93
CA GLU A 334 20.09 7.21 5.22
C GLU A 334 19.27 8.08 4.25
N GLU A 335 19.90 9.04 3.56
CA GLU A 335 19.21 9.93 2.62
C GLU A 335 19.10 9.31 1.22
N SER A 336 20.21 8.82 0.67
CA SER A 336 20.24 8.17 -0.66
C SER A 336 19.93 6.67 -0.63
N GLY A 337 20.15 6.01 0.51
CA GLY A 337 20.04 4.56 0.67
C GLY A 337 21.27 3.79 0.18
N GLU A 338 22.33 4.45 -0.29
CA GLU A 338 23.55 3.79 -0.75
C GLU A 338 24.33 3.15 0.40
N GLU A 339 24.94 1.99 0.12
CA GLU A 339 25.71 1.21 1.09
C GLU A 339 27.12 0.93 0.56
N VAL A 340 28.12 1.16 1.40
CA VAL A 340 29.51 0.78 1.14
C VAL A 340 30.00 -0.07 2.31
N SER A 341 30.97 -0.96 2.08
CA SER A 341 31.51 -1.81 3.14
C SER A 341 33.03 -1.88 3.16
N ALA A 342 33.59 -2.10 4.34
CA ALA A 342 35.01 -2.37 4.56
C ALA A 342 35.18 -3.50 5.58
N SER A 343 36.30 -4.22 5.48
CA SER A 343 36.63 -5.29 6.41
C SER A 343 37.41 -4.76 7.61
N VAL A 344 37.14 -5.30 8.80
CA VAL A 344 37.87 -5.01 10.03
C VAL A 344 38.43 -6.32 10.58
N ASP A 345 39.75 -6.48 10.50
CA ASP A 345 40.51 -7.63 10.97
C ASP A 345 41.01 -7.38 12.39
N ILE A 346 40.48 -8.14 13.35
CA ILE A 346 40.66 -7.94 14.78
C ILE A 346 41.37 -9.14 15.37
N GLU A 347 42.52 -8.90 15.99
CA GLU A 347 43.26 -9.88 16.77
C GLU A 347 42.94 -9.76 18.27
N VAL A 348 42.57 -10.86 18.93
CA VAL A 348 42.34 -10.87 20.37
C VAL A 348 43.62 -11.27 21.10
N LEU A 349 44.23 -10.31 21.80
CA LEU A 349 45.44 -10.54 22.57
C LEU A 349 45.10 -11.04 23.98
N GLN A 350 45.96 -11.90 24.54
CA GLN A 350 45.85 -12.27 25.95
C GLN A 350 46.29 -11.11 26.85
N ARG A 351 45.78 -11.08 28.08
CA ARG A 351 46.19 -10.10 29.09
C ARG A 351 47.70 -10.18 29.35
N GLY A 352 48.39 -9.05 29.23
CA GLY A 352 49.84 -8.94 29.46
C GLY A 352 50.72 -9.27 28.25
N GLN A 353 50.13 -9.67 27.12
CA GLN A 353 50.88 -9.79 25.86
C GLN A 353 51.25 -8.41 25.33
N ALA A 354 52.49 -8.24 24.88
CA ALA A 354 52.93 -7.03 24.20
C ALA A 354 52.27 -6.91 22.83
N VAL A 355 51.86 -5.70 22.46
CA VAL A 355 51.26 -5.41 21.15
C VAL A 355 52.28 -5.74 20.05
N PRO A 356 51.93 -6.60 19.07
CA PRO A 356 52.84 -6.99 17.99
C PRO A 356 53.33 -5.76 17.20
N SER A 357 54.62 -5.42 17.30
CA SER A 357 55.21 -4.27 16.59
C SER A 357 55.41 -4.51 15.08
N GLY A 358 55.35 -5.78 14.65
CA GLY A 358 55.51 -6.17 13.23
C GLY A 358 54.30 -5.82 12.34
N ALA A 359 53.10 -5.77 12.91
CA ALA A 359 51.87 -5.42 12.19
C ALA A 359 51.86 -3.96 11.70
N PHE A 360 52.60 -3.08 12.39
CA PHE A 360 52.77 -1.67 12.02
C PHE A 360 53.48 -1.48 10.67
N LYS A 361 54.41 -2.37 10.32
CA LYS A 361 55.15 -2.31 9.03
C LYS A 361 54.32 -2.83 7.85
N GLU A 362 53.45 -3.82 8.06
CA GLU A 362 52.50 -4.29 7.03
C GLU A 362 51.37 -3.30 6.75
N GLN A 363 50.92 -2.55 7.77
CA GLN A 363 49.92 -1.48 7.61
C GLN A 363 50.40 -0.34 6.72
N GLN A 364 51.71 -0.15 6.60
CA GLN A 364 52.33 0.84 5.72
C GLN A 364 52.61 0.26 4.32
N LEU A 365 52.81 -1.06 4.20
CA LEU A 365 53.16 -1.72 2.93
C LEU A 365 51.95 -2.02 2.03
N PHE A 366 50.74 -2.12 2.60
CA PHE A 366 49.49 -2.38 1.85
C PHE A 366 48.51 -1.21 1.86
N GLY A 367 48.84 -0.11 2.57
CA GLY A 367 48.06 1.12 2.55
C GLY A 367 48.33 2.01 1.33
N ASP A 368 49.29 1.62 0.49
CA ASP A 368 49.75 2.38 -0.68
C ASP A 368 49.90 1.43 -1.87
N VAL A 369 48.80 0.81 -2.30
CA VAL A 369 48.73 0.34 -3.68
C VAL A 369 48.30 1.54 -4.50
N ASP A 370 49.30 2.30 -4.95
CA ASP A 370 49.14 3.34 -5.95
C ASP A 370 48.14 2.87 -7.02
N SER A 371 47.07 3.63 -7.22
CA SER A 371 46.07 3.44 -8.28
C SER A 371 46.70 3.36 -9.68
N THR A 372 47.95 3.80 -9.83
CA THR A 372 48.76 3.68 -11.04
C THR A 372 49.23 2.24 -11.31
N LEU A 373 49.46 1.41 -10.28
CA LEU A 373 49.87 0.01 -10.42
C LEU A 373 48.69 -0.89 -10.81
N ALA A 374 47.51 -0.66 -10.23
CA ALA A 374 46.29 -1.35 -10.61
C ALA A 374 45.83 -0.96 -12.04
N GLY A 375 45.97 0.32 -12.41
CA GLY A 375 45.77 0.79 -13.78
C GLY A 375 46.76 0.18 -14.77
N GLY A 376 48.03 0.05 -14.40
CA GLY A 376 49.06 -0.59 -15.22
C GLY A 376 48.79 -2.07 -15.49
N ILE A 377 48.36 -2.82 -14.47
CA ILE A 377 47.99 -4.24 -14.61
C ILE A 377 46.72 -4.38 -15.48
N ALA A 378 45.72 -3.51 -15.30
CA ALA A 378 44.52 -3.51 -16.15
C ALA A 378 44.85 -3.19 -17.62
N VAL A 379 45.76 -2.23 -17.87
CA VAL A 379 46.23 -1.90 -19.23
C VAL A 379 47.03 -3.06 -19.83
N LEU A 380 47.89 -3.72 -19.06
CA LEU A 380 48.61 -4.92 -19.50
C LEU A 380 47.66 -6.06 -19.87
N ILE A 381 46.64 -6.32 -19.04
CA ILE A 381 45.60 -7.32 -19.32
C ILE A 381 44.80 -6.94 -20.58
N LEU A 382 44.48 -5.67 -20.77
CA LEU A 382 43.80 -5.17 -21.97
C LEU A 382 44.67 -5.35 -23.22
N ILE A 383 45.97 -5.08 -23.15
CA ILE A 383 46.91 -5.27 -24.27
C ILE A 383 47.07 -6.77 -24.59
N VAL A 384 47.10 -7.64 -23.59
CA VAL A 384 47.13 -9.09 -23.80
C VAL A 384 45.82 -9.58 -24.43
N LEU A 385 44.66 -9.06 -24.01
CA LEU A 385 43.37 -9.37 -24.64
C LEU A 385 43.29 -8.87 -26.09
N LEU A 386 43.71 -7.63 -26.35
CA LEU A 386 43.73 -7.05 -27.70
C LEU A 386 44.70 -7.80 -28.63
N SER A 387 45.86 -8.22 -28.11
CA SER A 387 46.82 -9.01 -28.90
C SER A 387 46.31 -10.43 -29.17
N ALA A 388 45.59 -11.06 -28.24
CA ALA A 388 44.92 -12.34 -28.47
C ALA A 388 43.80 -12.24 -29.51
N ILE A 389 43.00 -11.16 -29.49
CA ILE A 389 41.96 -10.90 -30.49
C ILE A 389 42.58 -10.66 -31.87
N LEU A 390 43.66 -9.87 -31.95
CA LEU A 390 44.39 -9.65 -33.20
C LEU A 390 44.99 -10.95 -33.75
N PHE A 391 45.55 -11.80 -32.88
CA PHE A 391 46.08 -13.10 -33.27
C PHE A 391 44.98 -14.02 -33.82
N LEU A 392 43.79 -14.05 -33.20
CA LEU A 392 42.64 -14.81 -33.70
C LEU A 392 42.14 -14.27 -35.06
N LEU A 393 42.13 -12.95 -35.26
CA LEU A 393 41.78 -12.33 -36.55
C LEU A 393 42.81 -12.66 -37.63
N LEU A 394 44.10 -12.58 -37.33
CA LEU A 394 45.16 -12.95 -38.28
C LEU A 394 45.16 -14.45 -38.57
N TRP A 395 44.89 -15.30 -37.57
CA TRP A 395 44.73 -16.74 -37.74
C TRP A 395 43.55 -17.07 -38.64
N THR A 396 42.40 -16.41 -38.47
CA THR A 396 41.22 -16.64 -39.33
C THR A 396 41.47 -16.16 -40.77
N VAL A 397 42.19 -15.05 -40.97
CA VAL A 397 42.62 -14.60 -42.30
C VAL A 397 43.65 -15.55 -42.92
N HIS A 398 44.60 -16.08 -42.14
CA HIS A 398 45.57 -17.05 -42.62
C HIS A 398 44.90 -18.38 -42.96
N ARG A 399 43.88 -18.82 -42.21
CA ARG A 399 43.06 -19.99 -42.59
C ARG A 399 42.29 -19.78 -43.89
N ARG A 400 41.83 -18.55 -44.17
CA ARG A 400 41.16 -18.22 -45.44
C ARG A 400 42.12 -18.16 -46.63
N ARG A 401 43.43 -17.93 -46.42
CA ARG A 401 44.44 -17.98 -47.50
C ARG A 401 44.95 -19.38 -47.84
N VAL A 402 44.54 -20.42 -47.10
CA VAL A 402 44.96 -21.82 -47.33
C VAL A 402 43.89 -22.63 -48.09
N GLN A 403 42.77 -22.01 -48.47
CA GLN A 403 41.77 -22.61 -49.36
C GLN A 403 41.63 -21.77 -50.64
N ASP A 404 42.56 -21.94 -51.56
CA ASP A 404 42.35 -21.74 -53.00
C ASP A 404 43.47 -22.44 -53.79
N PRO A 405 43.16 -23.46 -54.59
CA PRO A 405 43.91 -23.84 -55.77
C PRO A 405 43.14 -23.45 -57.05
N GLU A 406 43.83 -22.75 -57.96
CA GLU A 406 43.32 -22.39 -59.30
C GLU A 406 43.16 -23.61 -60.24
N ASP A 407 42.14 -23.62 -61.11
CA ASP A 407 42.31 -23.44 -62.57
C ASP A 407 41.04 -23.69 -63.44
N HIS A 408 40.67 -22.66 -64.23
CA HIS A 408 40.24 -22.66 -65.66
C HIS A 408 38.77 -23.00 -66.11
N PRO A 409 38.31 -22.46 -67.28
CA PRO A 409 37.06 -21.68 -67.37
C PRO A 409 36.01 -22.13 -68.45
N ALA A 410 34.93 -21.34 -68.52
CA ALA A 410 34.02 -21.06 -69.66
C ALA A 410 32.80 -21.98 -69.91
N ILE A 411 31.60 -21.38 -69.95
CA ILE A 411 30.74 -21.18 -71.14
C ILE A 411 29.38 -20.57 -70.71
N ALA A 412 28.88 -19.67 -71.54
CA ALA A 412 27.73 -18.80 -71.34
C ALA A 412 26.39 -19.36 -71.87
N PHE A 413 25.32 -18.64 -71.50
CA PHE A 413 23.97 -18.53 -72.10
C PHE A 413 22.86 -19.51 -71.71
N GLY A 414 21.70 -18.94 -71.32
CA GLY A 414 20.40 -19.62 -71.35
C GLY A 414 19.28 -18.87 -70.62
N LYS A 415 18.35 -18.28 -71.39
CA LYS A 415 17.18 -17.47 -70.96
C LYS A 415 16.10 -18.28 -70.21
N HIS A 416 15.26 -17.55 -69.45
CA HIS A 416 13.92 -17.92 -68.91
C HIS A 416 12.90 -18.34 -70.00
N PRO A 417 11.58 -18.60 -69.75
CA PRO A 417 10.78 -18.77 -68.50
C PRO A 417 9.70 -19.92 -68.53
N ASN A 418 8.94 -20.02 -67.43
CA ASN A 418 7.46 -20.21 -67.35
C ASN A 418 6.77 -21.60 -67.27
N VAL A 419 5.84 -21.65 -66.28
CA VAL A 419 4.49 -22.28 -66.20
C VAL A 419 4.29 -23.49 -65.25
N VAL A 420 3.59 -23.20 -64.12
CA VAL A 420 2.37 -23.80 -63.52
C VAL A 420 2.19 -25.34 -63.64
N SER A 421 1.92 -26.13 -62.58
CA SER A 421 0.61 -26.37 -61.92
C SER A 421 0.81 -27.45 -60.83
N SER A 422 0.47 -27.23 -59.54
CA SER A 422 -0.73 -27.72 -58.81
C SER A 422 -0.70 -29.23 -58.39
N PRO A 423 -1.52 -29.72 -57.42
CA PRO A 423 -1.40 -29.51 -55.96
C PRO A 423 -1.57 -30.88 -55.19
N PRO A 424 -2.14 -31.04 -53.97
CA PRO A 424 -1.65 -32.01 -52.96
C PRO A 424 -2.59 -33.19 -52.68
N VAL A 425 -2.13 -34.23 -51.98
CA VAL A 425 -3.00 -35.25 -51.35
C VAL A 425 -2.48 -35.66 -49.97
N PHE A 426 -3.40 -35.60 -49.02
CA PHE A 426 -3.44 -36.06 -47.63
C PHE A 426 -3.09 -37.54 -47.44
N VAL A 427 -2.65 -37.96 -46.24
CA VAL A 427 -3.41 -38.85 -45.33
C VAL A 427 -2.96 -38.61 -43.89
N ASP A 428 -3.97 -38.57 -43.02
CA ASP A 428 -4.00 -38.39 -41.57
C ASP A 428 -3.53 -39.65 -40.80
N GLU A 429 -3.46 -39.54 -39.48
CA GLU A 429 -3.98 -40.50 -38.49
C GLU A 429 -3.09 -40.71 -37.26
N SER A 430 -3.80 -40.77 -36.14
CA SER A 430 -3.40 -40.49 -34.78
C SER A 430 -3.27 -41.77 -33.94
N SER A 431 -2.60 -41.67 -32.78
CA SER A 431 -3.15 -42.03 -31.45
C SER A 431 -2.16 -42.70 -30.48
N HIS A 432 -2.18 -42.14 -29.27
CA HIS A 432 -2.12 -42.73 -27.93
C HIS A 432 -0.96 -43.65 -27.45
N GLY A 433 -0.45 -43.30 -26.25
CA GLY A 433 -0.48 -44.25 -25.12
C GLY A 433 0.79 -44.42 -24.27
N SER A 434 0.86 -43.68 -23.16
CA SER A 434 1.10 -44.17 -21.78
C SER A 434 2.38 -44.93 -21.35
N ARG A 435 3.11 -44.26 -20.42
CA ARG A 435 3.65 -44.73 -19.11
C ARG A 435 4.59 -45.98 -19.00
N ALA A 436 5.85 -45.66 -18.65
CA ALA A 436 6.53 -45.90 -17.36
C ALA A 436 7.47 -47.13 -17.11
N PHE A 437 8.56 -46.83 -16.36
CA PHE A 437 9.44 -47.68 -15.50
C PHE A 437 10.35 -48.73 -16.20
N THR A 438 11.64 -48.97 -15.90
CA THR A 438 12.72 -48.37 -15.07
C THR A 438 14.07 -49.07 -15.37
N HIS A 439 15.18 -48.39 -15.05
CA HIS A 439 16.50 -48.89 -14.55
C HIS A 439 17.59 -49.49 -15.48
N GLN A 440 18.70 -48.74 -15.66
CA GLN A 440 20.10 -48.99 -15.15
C GLN A 440 21.11 -48.07 -15.89
N SER A 441 21.54 -46.95 -15.29
CA SER A 441 22.86 -46.66 -14.64
C SER A 441 24.11 -46.77 -15.55
N GLY A 442 25.01 -45.78 -15.68
CA GLY A 442 25.14 -44.44 -15.10
C GLY A 442 26.45 -43.76 -15.60
N SER A 443 26.67 -42.51 -15.15
CA SER A 443 27.97 -41.80 -14.95
C SER A 443 28.15 -40.42 -15.63
N PHE A 444 28.14 -39.41 -14.76
CA PHE A 444 29.01 -38.20 -14.63
C PHE A 444 28.91 -36.92 -15.50
N HIS A 445 28.88 -35.82 -14.73
CA HIS A 445 29.23 -34.40 -14.97
C HIS A 445 28.21 -33.41 -15.57
N GLY A 446 27.90 -32.37 -14.78
CA GLY A 446 28.08 -30.97 -15.23
C GLY A 446 26.86 -30.04 -15.23
N ARG A 447 26.63 -29.36 -14.10
CA ARG A 447 26.12 -27.98 -13.89
C ARG A 447 25.18 -27.33 -14.94
N GLN A 448 23.99 -26.95 -14.48
CA GLN A 448 23.34 -25.66 -14.78
C GLN A 448 22.62 -25.14 -13.52
N GLY A 449 22.70 -23.83 -13.28
CA GLY A 449 21.98 -23.11 -12.23
C GLY A 449 20.77 -22.38 -12.80
N VAL A 450 19.69 -22.32 -12.02
CA VAL A 450 18.57 -21.38 -12.17
C VAL A 450 18.00 -21.07 -10.77
N TYR A 451 17.78 -19.77 -10.54
CA TYR A 451 16.94 -19.07 -9.56
C TYR A 451 16.04 -19.88 -8.60
N THR A 452 16.05 -19.50 -7.32
CA THR A 452 14.93 -19.74 -6.39
C THR A 452 14.56 -18.47 -5.60
N ARG A 453 13.28 -18.11 -5.75
CA ARG A 453 12.52 -17.09 -4.98
C ARG A 453 12.14 -17.71 -3.63
N ARG A 454 12.37 -17.02 -2.51
CA ARG A 454 11.97 -17.50 -1.17
C ARG A 454 10.50 -17.15 -0.86
N PRO A 455 9.69 -18.10 -0.35
CA PRO A 455 8.41 -17.82 0.29
C PRO A 455 8.57 -17.50 1.77
N SER A 456 7.69 -16.63 2.27
CA SER A 456 7.47 -16.21 3.65
C SER A 456 6.93 -17.36 4.52
N LEU A 457 7.48 -17.47 5.74
CA LEU A 457 7.09 -18.45 6.75
C LEU A 457 5.94 -17.91 7.62
N LEU A 458 4.87 -18.71 7.72
CA LEU A 458 3.79 -18.60 8.71
C LEU A 458 4.25 -19.17 10.07
N PRO A 459 3.72 -18.68 11.21
CA PRO A 459 4.01 -19.24 12.54
C PRO A 459 3.22 -20.54 12.82
N PRO A 460 3.69 -21.40 13.74
CA PRO A 460 3.14 -22.75 13.94
C PRO A 460 1.87 -22.78 14.83
N PRO A 461 1.07 -23.86 14.75
CA PRO A 461 -0.19 -24.01 15.47
C PRO A 461 -0.01 -24.53 16.91
N SER A 462 -0.88 -24.09 17.81
CA SER A 462 -1.04 -24.61 19.17
C SER A 462 -1.86 -25.90 19.18
N SER A 463 -1.26 -27.01 19.61
CA SER A 463 -1.93 -28.29 19.83
C SER A 463 -2.43 -28.43 21.27
N SER A 464 -3.70 -28.77 21.40
CA SER A 464 -4.36 -29.30 22.60
C SER A 464 -3.98 -30.77 22.84
N GLN A 465 -3.67 -31.17 24.10
CA GLN A 465 -4.14 -32.44 24.67
C GLN A 465 -4.02 -32.52 26.20
N LEU A 466 -5.04 -33.16 26.78
CA LEU A 466 -5.33 -33.55 28.16
C LEU A 466 -4.15 -34.08 29.00
N SER A 467 -4.11 -33.70 30.28
CA SER A 467 -3.84 -34.60 31.43
C SER A 467 -4.32 -33.97 32.76
N GLU A 468 -5.23 -34.64 33.46
CA GLU A 468 -5.50 -34.53 34.92
C GLU A 468 -4.91 -35.79 35.62
N PRO A 469 -4.89 -35.94 36.97
CA PRO A 469 -5.32 -35.05 38.06
C PRO A 469 -4.29 -34.88 39.21
N GLY A 470 -4.57 -33.95 40.14
CA GLY A 470 -3.92 -33.88 41.46
C GLY A 470 -4.54 -32.82 42.37
N GLU A 471 -5.35 -33.26 43.34
CA GLU A 471 -6.01 -32.45 44.36
C GLU A 471 -5.04 -31.62 45.22
N SER A 472 -5.41 -30.37 45.55
CA SER A 472 -5.38 -29.88 46.94
C SER A 472 -6.14 -28.55 47.08
N ARG A 473 -7.09 -28.54 48.01
CA ARG A 473 -7.87 -27.38 48.47
C ARG A 473 -6.97 -26.31 49.08
N THR A 474 -7.23 -25.04 48.75
CA THR A 474 -7.28 -23.94 49.74
C THR A 474 -7.91 -22.67 49.13
N ARG A 475 -8.92 -22.12 49.82
CA ARG A 475 -9.66 -20.90 49.48
C ARG A 475 -8.96 -19.67 50.10
N PRO A 476 -8.94 -18.51 49.42
CA PRO A 476 -8.90 -17.20 50.10
C PRO A 476 -10.14 -16.31 49.78
N PRO A 477 -10.35 -15.21 50.53
CA PRO A 477 -11.67 -14.62 50.76
C PRO A 477 -12.05 -13.46 49.83
N LEU A 478 -13.36 -13.15 49.84
CA LEU A 478 -14.06 -12.06 49.14
C LEU A 478 -13.61 -10.65 49.60
N PRO A 479 -13.65 -9.62 48.72
CA PRO A 479 -13.50 -8.22 49.09
C PRO A 479 -14.86 -7.57 49.48
N PRO A 480 -14.85 -6.47 50.26
CA PRO A 480 -16.06 -5.76 50.71
C PRO A 480 -16.57 -4.73 49.66
N PRO A 481 -17.82 -4.23 49.79
CA PRO A 481 -18.41 -3.32 48.82
C PRO A 481 -17.97 -1.86 49.05
N SER A 482 -17.69 -1.14 47.96
CA SER A 482 -17.38 0.29 47.96
C SER A 482 -18.65 1.14 47.97
N SER A 483 -18.65 2.13 48.86
CA SER A 483 -19.65 3.17 49.01
C SER A 483 -19.42 4.33 48.03
N SER A 484 -20.54 4.95 47.65
CA SER A 484 -20.65 6.19 46.90
C SER A 484 -19.97 7.38 47.60
N SER A 485 -19.20 8.17 46.84
CA SER A 485 -19.07 9.61 47.10
C SER A 485 -18.76 10.36 45.81
N SER A 486 -19.61 11.34 45.53
CA SER A 486 -19.51 12.38 44.53
C SER A 486 -18.51 13.44 44.97
N HIS A 487 -17.53 13.78 44.13
CA HIS A 487 -16.85 15.07 44.22
C HIS A 487 -16.54 15.64 42.83
N LEU A 488 -17.05 16.86 42.65
CA LEU A 488 -16.72 17.83 41.61
C LEU A 488 -15.20 17.96 41.42
N PHE A 489 -14.76 18.04 40.17
CA PHE A 489 -13.58 18.80 39.80
C PHE A 489 -13.92 19.81 38.71
N THR A 490 -13.69 21.05 39.07
CA THR A 490 -13.70 22.30 38.31
C THR A 490 -12.69 22.22 37.17
N VAL A 491 -13.12 22.52 35.94
CA VAL A 491 -12.22 22.85 34.82
C VAL A 491 -12.10 24.36 34.77
N ALA A 492 -10.87 24.86 34.87
CA ALA A 492 -10.53 26.26 34.73
C ALA A 492 -10.49 26.64 33.24
N GLU A 493 -11.23 27.69 32.88
CA GLU A 493 -11.09 28.39 31.60
C GLU A 493 -9.79 29.19 31.56
N LYS A 494 -9.03 29.09 30.46
CA LYS A 494 -8.28 30.23 29.91
C LYS A 494 -7.95 30.07 28.40
N HIS A 495 -8.60 30.94 27.62
CA HIS A 495 -8.30 31.56 26.31
C HIS A 495 -7.93 30.75 25.05
N GLU A 496 -8.90 30.73 24.13
CA GLU A 496 -8.92 31.30 22.76
C GLU A 496 -7.68 31.18 21.84
N GLY A 497 -7.91 30.50 20.71
CA GLY A 497 -7.10 30.64 19.50
C GLY A 497 -7.27 29.45 18.56
N GLY A 498 -8.37 29.37 17.81
CA GLY A 498 -8.53 28.31 16.81
C GLY A 498 -9.94 28.05 16.32
N ALA A 499 -10.65 29.09 15.84
CA ALA A 499 -11.97 28.92 15.25
C ALA A 499 -12.11 29.58 13.86
N HIS A 500 -11.02 30.01 13.22
CA HIS A 500 -11.06 30.74 11.94
C HIS A 500 -10.62 29.94 10.71
N THR A 501 -10.28 28.66 10.85
CA THR A 501 -9.83 27.82 9.71
C THR A 501 -10.96 27.06 9.02
N TRP A 502 -12.04 26.72 9.73
CA TRP A 502 -13.13 25.90 9.16
C TRP A 502 -14.13 26.71 8.32
N GLU A 503 -14.43 27.95 8.69
CA GLU A 503 -15.27 28.85 7.89
C GLU A 503 -14.55 29.38 6.64
N ALA A 504 -13.22 29.53 6.70
CA ALA A 504 -12.40 29.91 5.55
C ALA A 504 -12.35 28.81 4.48
N LEU A 505 -12.31 27.53 4.87
CA LEU A 505 -12.37 26.40 3.94
C LEU A 505 -13.75 26.26 3.28
N ARG A 506 -14.84 26.44 4.04
CA ARG A 506 -16.20 26.44 3.48
C ARG A 506 -16.42 27.62 2.53
N SER A 507 -15.92 28.80 2.88
CA SER A 507 -16.03 30.00 2.05
C SER A 507 -15.15 29.91 0.78
N ALA A 508 -14.00 29.24 0.83
CA ALA A 508 -13.19 28.96 -0.36
C ALA A 508 -13.87 27.98 -1.33
N VAL A 509 -14.55 26.96 -0.80
CA VAL A 509 -15.33 25.98 -1.59
C VAL A 509 -16.61 26.58 -2.18
N GLU A 510 -17.28 27.51 -1.48
CA GLU A 510 -18.48 28.19 -1.99
C GLU A 510 -18.19 29.39 -2.92
N SER A 511 -17.07 30.10 -2.74
CA SER A 511 -16.77 31.33 -3.50
C SER A 511 -15.97 31.09 -4.79
N THR A 512 -15.37 29.92 -4.95
CA THR A 512 -14.58 29.60 -6.12
C THR A 512 -15.02 28.25 -6.64
N GLY A 513 -15.74 28.24 -7.77
CA GLY A 513 -16.10 27.02 -8.51
C GLY A 513 -14.87 26.35 -9.12
N ILE A 514 -13.84 26.07 -8.33
CA ILE A 514 -12.55 25.55 -8.77
C ILE A 514 -12.64 24.04 -8.80
N CYS A 515 -13.39 23.56 -9.78
CA CYS A 515 -13.09 22.30 -10.41
C CYS A 515 -13.19 22.54 -11.91
N GLY A 516 -12.13 23.13 -12.50
CA GLY A 516 -11.91 23.10 -13.94
C GLY A 516 -11.92 24.41 -14.72
N GLU A 517 -11.73 25.60 -14.13
CA GLU A 517 -11.42 26.77 -14.96
C GLU A 517 -9.91 26.87 -15.24
N ASP A 518 -9.53 26.65 -16.50
CA ASP A 518 -8.27 27.10 -17.07
C ASP A 518 -8.15 28.61 -16.86
N ILE A 519 -7.22 29.05 -16.01
CA ILE A 519 -6.92 30.49 -15.86
C ILE A 519 -6.12 30.93 -17.11
N PRO A 520 -6.65 31.79 -18.00
CA PRO A 520 -5.86 32.26 -19.13
C PRO A 520 -4.79 33.24 -18.65
N ALA A 521 -3.59 33.11 -19.21
CA ALA A 521 -2.47 34.00 -18.95
C ALA A 521 -2.85 35.46 -19.27
N VAL A 522 -2.94 36.31 -18.24
CA VAL A 522 -3.04 37.75 -18.43
C VAL A 522 -1.63 38.29 -18.66
N ASN A 523 -1.32 38.57 -19.92
CA ASN A 523 -0.19 39.40 -20.31
C ASN A 523 -0.67 40.81 -20.67
N THR A 524 0.21 41.77 -20.41
CA THR A 524 0.25 43.19 -20.83
C THR A 524 -0.37 44.24 -19.90
N GLY A 525 0.49 45.18 -19.49
CA GLY A 525 0.12 46.58 -19.30
C GLY A 525 0.63 47.24 -18.01
N MET A 526 1.91 47.59 -17.94
CA MET A 526 2.37 48.66 -17.03
C MET A 526 1.66 49.98 -17.38
N PRO A 527 1.28 50.79 -16.38
CA PRO A 527 1.35 52.23 -16.52
C PRO A 527 2.38 52.82 -15.56
N GLN A 528 3.11 53.79 -16.10
CA GLN A 528 4.11 54.59 -15.42
C GLN A 528 3.54 55.33 -14.21
N ARG A 529 4.41 55.52 -13.20
CA ARG A 529 4.27 56.52 -12.14
C ARG A 529 4.13 57.91 -12.76
N ASP A 530 3.12 58.65 -12.32
CA ASP A 530 3.17 60.11 -12.25
C ASP A 530 2.97 60.54 -10.79
N GLU A 531 3.96 61.27 -10.29
CA GLU A 531 3.89 62.09 -9.09
C GLU A 531 3.09 63.36 -9.40
N ASN A 532 2.08 63.71 -8.59
CA ASN A 532 1.95 65.06 -8.02
C ASN A 532 0.74 65.21 -7.08
N MET A 533 1.06 65.54 -5.82
CA MET A 533 0.68 66.77 -5.12
C MET A 533 -0.81 67.16 -4.91
N LYS A 534 -1.14 67.22 -3.60
CA LYS A 534 -1.94 68.23 -2.84
C LYS A 534 -3.49 68.20 -2.82
N THR A 535 -3.99 68.16 -1.56
CA THR A 535 -5.14 68.90 -0.94
C THR A 535 -6.47 68.92 -1.70
N ASP A 536 -7.62 68.54 -1.13
CA ASP A 536 -8.17 68.78 0.21
C ASP A 536 -8.92 67.55 0.77
#